data_AF-A0A854D7X2-F1
#
_entry.id   AF-A0A854D7X2-F1
#
_cell.length_a   1.000
_cell.length_b   1.000
_cell.length_c   1.000
_cell.angle_alpha   90.00
_cell.angle_beta   90.00
_cell.angle_gamma   90.00
#
_symmetry.space_group_name_H-M   'P 1'
#
loop_
_entity.id
_entity.type
_entity.pdbx_description
1 polymer ?
#
loop_
_entity_poly.entity_id
_entity_poly.type
_entity_poly.pdbx_seq_one_letter_code
_entity_poly.pdbx_strand_id
1 'polypeptide(L)'
;MSATTSSSYPVSRGSAETEPAAFGVGTASSKLVDRKAGSPTGAWRPGDEPGRRRFLEIGDLPLESGEVLPNTVLAFETWGELSPQRDNAVLVLHALTGDSHVTGEAGPGHPTPGWWSDLVGPERAIDTERYFVVAANILGGCQGSTGPSSTAPDGRPWGSRFPWLTTRDAVEAEARLADALGIEVFHLVIGASLGGHRAIEWGVTHPQRVRNLALVATGASTTADQLAWCHLQELAIVADPFFFDGDYYSHSVGPVRGLGLARALAHTTYRSAAELDERFGRRHQGEEDPAVGGRYQVESYLDYHAGKLLARFDANTYLIVTHSMMVHDVGTGRGGIEAALATVQARTLVVDVDSDRLFLPAQAEELAGGIPGARRETITSLHGHDGFLIEAEQMDTILRDFLAGA
;
A
#
# COMPACT_ATOMS: atom_id res chain seq x y z
N MET A 1 -61.47 -48.65 5.33
CA MET A 1 -61.33 -48.07 3.98
C MET A 1 -61.20 -46.58 4.14
N SER A 2 -59.98 -46.06 4.09
CA SER A 2 -59.72 -44.62 3.98
C SER A 2 -58.54 -44.48 3.05
N ALA A 3 -58.77 -43.82 1.93
CA ALA A 3 -57.80 -43.57 0.89
C ALA A 3 -57.12 -42.23 1.18
N THR A 4 -55.79 -42.26 1.30
CA THR A 4 -54.95 -41.06 1.27
C THR A 4 -53.97 -41.22 0.12
N THR A 5 -54.19 -40.43 -0.92
CA THR A 5 -53.32 -40.24 -2.07
C THR A 5 -52.07 -39.47 -1.66
N SER A 6 -50.89 -40.08 -1.76
CA SER A 6 -49.61 -39.36 -1.82
C SER A 6 -49.08 -39.38 -3.24
N SER A 7 -48.88 -38.18 -3.80
CA SER A 7 -48.25 -37.95 -5.09
C SER A 7 -46.73 -38.08 -4.91
N SER A 8 -46.13 -38.89 -5.75
CA SER A 8 -44.70 -39.17 -5.86
C SER A 8 -43.93 -37.97 -6.45
N TYR A 9 -42.83 -37.58 -5.80
CA TYR A 9 -41.72 -36.87 -6.42
C TYR A 9 -40.55 -37.86 -6.59
N PRO A 10 -39.93 -37.99 -7.78
CA PRO A 10 -38.77 -38.84 -7.93
C PRO A 10 -37.53 -38.17 -7.33
N VAL A 11 -36.88 -38.87 -6.40
CA VAL A 11 -35.56 -38.56 -5.89
C VAL A 11 -34.55 -38.89 -7.00
N SER A 12 -34.04 -37.85 -7.68
CA SER A 12 -32.86 -37.97 -8.53
C SER A 12 -31.62 -38.18 -7.65
N ARG A 13 -31.30 -39.44 -7.34
CA ARG A 13 -29.96 -39.84 -6.90
C ARG A 13 -29.03 -39.82 -8.11
N GLY A 14 -28.50 -38.64 -8.42
CA GLY A 14 -27.29 -38.50 -9.22
C GLY A 14 -26.09 -38.47 -8.29
N SER A 15 -25.62 -39.63 -7.84
CA SER A 15 -24.27 -39.75 -7.29
C SER A 15 -23.31 -39.64 -8.47
N ALA A 16 -22.90 -38.41 -8.82
CA ALA A 16 -21.65 -38.24 -9.51
C ALA A 16 -20.56 -38.68 -8.53
N GLU A 17 -20.06 -39.90 -8.70
CA GLU A 17 -18.78 -40.29 -8.14
C GLU A 17 -17.77 -39.26 -8.63
N THR A 18 -17.39 -38.33 -7.76
CA THR A 18 -16.19 -37.52 -7.96
C THR A 18 -15.04 -38.51 -8.05
N GLU A 19 -14.46 -38.65 -9.24
CA GLU A 19 -13.17 -39.33 -9.39
C GLU A 19 -12.22 -38.79 -8.31
N PRO A 20 -11.51 -39.67 -7.58
CA PRO A 20 -10.51 -39.21 -6.63
C PRO A 20 -9.52 -38.33 -7.38
N ALA A 21 -9.28 -37.12 -6.87
CA ALA A 21 -8.35 -36.19 -7.48
C ALA A 21 -7.03 -36.91 -7.78
N ALA A 22 -6.64 -36.97 -9.05
CA ALA A 22 -5.43 -37.66 -9.45
C ALA A 22 -4.23 -37.00 -8.77
N PHE A 23 -3.60 -37.71 -7.83
CA PHE A 23 -2.40 -37.24 -7.16
C PHE A 23 -1.25 -37.16 -8.18
N GLY A 24 -0.64 -35.99 -8.32
CA GLY A 24 0.47 -35.76 -9.24
C GLY A 24 0.80 -34.28 -9.41
N VAL A 25 1.97 -33.96 -9.98
CA VAL A 25 2.46 -32.58 -10.15
C VAL A 25 1.46 -31.67 -10.90
N GLY A 26 0.61 -32.24 -11.76
CA GLY A 26 -0.43 -31.50 -12.48
C GLY A 26 -1.46 -30.81 -11.57
N THR A 27 -1.59 -31.20 -10.31
CA THR A 27 -2.49 -30.52 -9.36
C THR A 27 -1.85 -29.27 -8.74
N ALA A 28 -0.54 -29.03 -8.91
CA ALA A 28 0.14 -27.88 -8.31
C ALA A 28 -0.47 -26.53 -8.74
N SER A 29 -1.03 -26.45 -9.95
CA SER A 29 -1.70 -25.24 -10.45
C SER A 29 -3.01 -24.92 -9.73
N SER A 30 -3.62 -25.87 -9.00
CA SER A 30 -4.85 -25.61 -8.23
C SER A 30 -4.63 -24.72 -7.02
N LYS A 31 -3.37 -24.54 -6.59
CA LYS A 31 -2.97 -23.62 -5.52
C LYS A 31 -2.95 -22.16 -5.96
N LEU A 32 -3.03 -21.88 -7.28
CA LEU A 32 -3.01 -20.52 -7.78
C LEU A 32 -4.31 -19.79 -7.44
N VAL A 33 -4.17 -18.58 -6.90
CA VAL A 33 -5.30 -17.67 -6.68
C VAL A 33 -5.64 -16.97 -7.98
N ASP A 34 -6.89 -17.08 -8.40
CA ASP A 34 -7.42 -16.41 -9.59
C ASP A 34 -8.51 -15.41 -9.20
N ARG A 35 -8.77 -14.43 -10.06
CA ARG A 35 -9.84 -13.46 -9.85
C ARG A 35 -11.17 -14.11 -10.25
N LYS A 36 -12.28 -13.68 -9.64
CA LYS A 36 -13.61 -13.90 -10.25
C LYS A 36 -13.59 -13.28 -11.66
N ALA A 37 -14.02 -14.05 -12.65
CA ALA A 37 -13.95 -13.67 -14.07
C ALA A 37 -14.56 -12.28 -14.35
N GLY A 38 -13.93 -11.51 -15.25
CA GLY A 38 -14.56 -10.34 -15.89
C GLY A 38 -13.81 -9.00 -15.83
N SER A 39 -12.65 -8.90 -15.17
CA SER A 39 -11.83 -7.69 -15.25
C SER A 39 -10.32 -7.98 -15.18
N PRO A 40 -9.49 -7.32 -16.01
CA PRO A 40 -8.05 -7.52 -16.03
C PRO A 40 -7.31 -6.76 -14.91
N THR A 41 -8.00 -5.88 -14.16
CA THR A 41 -7.38 -5.01 -13.13
C THR A 41 -8.29 -4.71 -11.93
N GLY A 42 -7.73 -4.60 -10.73
CA GLY A 42 -8.41 -4.11 -9.54
C GLY A 42 -8.43 -2.58 -9.40
N ALA A 43 -7.93 -1.84 -10.40
CA ALA A 43 -7.97 -0.38 -10.41
C ALA A 43 -9.40 0.17 -10.40
N TRP A 44 -9.60 1.27 -9.67
CA TRP A 44 -10.77 2.12 -9.82
C TRP A 44 -10.74 2.81 -11.20
N ARG A 45 -11.89 2.91 -11.85
CA ARG A 45 -12.05 3.55 -13.16
C ARG A 45 -13.15 4.63 -13.13
N PRO A 46 -13.08 5.64 -14.02
CA PRO A 46 -14.19 6.57 -14.21
C PRO A 46 -15.50 5.82 -14.47
N GLY A 47 -16.52 6.09 -13.65
CA GLY A 47 -17.80 5.39 -13.65
C GLY A 47 -17.99 4.43 -12.47
N ASP A 48 -16.91 4.01 -11.82
CA ASP A 48 -16.99 3.31 -10.53
C ASP A 48 -17.37 4.29 -9.42
N GLU A 49 -18.00 3.78 -8.36
CA GLU A 49 -18.32 4.58 -7.16
C GLU A 49 -17.05 5.26 -6.61
N PRO A 50 -17.03 6.60 -6.46
CA PRO A 50 -15.84 7.33 -6.00
C PRO A 50 -15.62 7.21 -4.49
N GLY A 51 -16.59 6.69 -3.74
CA GLY A 51 -16.58 6.74 -2.29
C GLY A 51 -16.54 8.20 -1.82
N ARG A 52 -15.61 8.54 -0.94
CA ARG A 52 -15.41 9.92 -0.47
C ARG A 52 -14.25 10.64 -1.16
N ARG A 53 -13.66 10.04 -2.19
CA ARG A 53 -12.55 10.63 -2.92
C ARG A 53 -12.99 11.90 -3.63
N ARG A 54 -12.18 12.94 -3.46
CA ARG A 54 -12.20 14.19 -4.24
C ARG A 54 -11.09 14.09 -5.28
N PHE A 55 -11.31 14.73 -6.43
CA PHE A 55 -10.36 14.70 -7.54
C PHE A 55 -9.93 16.13 -7.85
N LEU A 56 -8.62 16.34 -7.95
CA LEU A 56 -8.02 17.62 -8.30
C LEU A 56 -7.10 17.44 -9.49
N GLU A 57 -7.31 18.22 -10.54
CA GLU A 57 -6.36 18.36 -11.64
C GLU A 57 -5.21 19.28 -11.19
N ILE A 58 -4.01 18.72 -11.10
CA ILE A 58 -2.77 19.43 -10.72
C ILE A 58 -1.96 19.90 -11.94
N GLY A 59 -2.56 19.78 -13.14
CA GLY A 59 -2.01 20.20 -14.42
C GLY A 59 -0.90 19.29 -14.93
N ASP A 60 -0.08 19.82 -15.83
CA ASP A 60 1.08 19.13 -16.37
C ASP A 60 2.18 19.05 -15.31
N LEU A 61 2.65 17.83 -15.04
CA LEU A 61 3.65 17.55 -14.00
C LEU A 61 4.99 17.19 -14.65
N PRO A 62 6.02 18.05 -14.56
CA PRO A 62 7.38 17.67 -14.90
C PRO A 62 7.89 16.60 -13.94
N LEU A 63 8.51 15.57 -14.48
CA LEU A 63 9.07 14.45 -13.73
C LEU A 63 10.58 14.56 -13.63
N GLU A 64 11.17 13.90 -12.64
CA GLU A 64 12.63 13.82 -12.46
C GLU A 64 13.34 13.17 -13.66
N SER A 65 12.64 12.32 -14.41
CA SER A 65 13.10 11.74 -15.67
C SER A 65 13.31 12.77 -16.80
N GLY A 66 12.76 13.98 -16.66
CA GLY A 66 12.70 15.01 -17.70
C GLY A 66 11.48 14.90 -18.61
N GLU A 67 10.63 13.88 -18.43
CA GLU A 67 9.32 13.80 -19.07
C GLU A 67 8.29 14.72 -18.41
N VAL A 68 7.16 14.91 -19.08
CA VAL A 68 6.01 15.66 -18.53
C VAL A 68 4.79 14.76 -18.58
N LEU A 69 4.16 14.54 -17.43
CA LEU A 69 2.89 13.83 -17.32
C LEU A 69 1.73 14.83 -17.47
N PRO A 70 0.98 14.82 -18.59
CA PRO A 70 -0.02 15.83 -18.88
C PRO A 70 -1.32 15.60 -18.11
N ASN A 71 -2.05 16.68 -17.83
CA ASN A 71 -3.40 16.65 -17.23
C ASN A 71 -3.48 15.73 -15.99
N THR A 72 -2.51 15.86 -15.09
CA THR A 72 -2.37 14.96 -13.95
C THR A 72 -3.46 15.24 -12.92
N VAL A 73 -4.07 14.19 -12.38
CA VAL A 73 -5.13 14.25 -11.37
C VAL A 73 -4.66 13.52 -10.11
N LEU A 74 -4.91 14.11 -8.94
CA LEU A 74 -4.81 13.41 -7.67
C LEU A 74 -6.20 13.15 -7.08
N ALA A 75 -6.45 11.90 -6.71
CA ALA A 75 -7.56 11.54 -5.85
C ALA A 75 -7.12 11.63 -4.39
N PHE A 76 -7.92 12.27 -3.55
CA PHE A 76 -7.61 12.47 -2.15
C PHE A 76 -8.88 12.48 -1.29
N GLU A 77 -8.70 12.23 0.01
CA GLU A 77 -9.72 12.37 1.03
C GLU A 77 -9.25 13.38 2.09
N THR A 78 -10.22 13.98 2.79
CA THR A 78 -9.96 14.92 3.89
C THR A 78 -10.88 14.66 5.07
N TRP A 79 -10.39 14.88 6.29
CA TRP A 79 -11.16 14.79 7.54
C TRP A 79 -10.87 16.00 8.43
N GLY A 80 -11.85 16.40 9.24
CA GLY A 80 -11.76 17.60 10.07
C GLY A 80 -11.90 18.90 9.27
N GLU A 81 -11.63 20.03 9.92
CA GLU A 81 -11.74 21.37 9.34
C GLU A 81 -10.38 22.10 9.42
N LEU A 82 -9.96 22.69 8.30
CA LEU A 82 -8.75 23.51 8.25
C LEU A 82 -8.97 24.77 9.07
N SER A 83 -8.10 25.03 10.05
CA SER A 83 -8.20 26.20 10.91
C SER A 83 -8.10 27.49 10.09
N PRO A 84 -8.66 28.63 10.56
CA PRO A 84 -8.49 29.92 9.89
C PRO A 84 -7.02 30.32 9.71
N GLN A 85 -6.14 29.89 10.63
CA GLN A 85 -4.69 30.09 10.58
C GLN A 85 -3.96 29.09 9.68
N ARG A 86 -4.66 28.02 9.24
CA ARG A 86 -4.13 26.92 8.42
C ARG A 86 -2.91 26.23 9.04
N ASP A 87 -2.91 26.13 10.37
CA ASP A 87 -1.80 25.63 11.18
C ASP A 87 -2.02 24.22 11.74
N ASN A 88 -3.15 23.58 11.40
CA ASN A 88 -3.57 22.26 11.88
C ASN A 88 -3.64 21.19 10.76
N ALA A 89 -3.06 21.45 9.60
CA ALA A 89 -3.08 20.51 8.48
C ALA A 89 -2.12 19.32 8.72
N VAL A 90 -2.60 18.10 8.54
CA VAL A 90 -1.83 16.86 8.69
C VAL A 90 -1.86 16.07 7.38
N LEU A 91 -0.68 15.78 6.83
CA LEU A 91 -0.54 14.93 5.64
C LEU A 91 -0.25 13.49 6.07
N VAL A 92 -1.13 12.56 5.69
CA VAL A 92 -0.97 11.12 5.95
C VAL A 92 -0.64 10.41 4.64
N LEU A 93 0.54 9.78 4.60
CA LEU A 93 1.10 9.14 3.42
C LEU A 93 1.00 7.61 3.55
N HIS A 94 0.18 6.99 2.70
CA HIS A 94 -0.05 5.53 2.72
C HIS A 94 1.17 4.71 2.27
N ALA A 95 1.20 3.42 2.62
CA ALA A 95 2.23 2.48 2.16
C ALA A 95 1.99 1.98 0.72
N LEU A 96 2.83 1.08 0.21
CA LEU A 96 2.82 0.55 -1.18
C LEU A 96 1.42 0.22 -1.74
N THR A 97 0.61 -0.50 -0.96
CA THR A 97 -0.71 -0.97 -1.39
C THR A 97 -1.87 -0.30 -0.66
N GLY A 98 -1.59 0.82 0.02
CA GLY A 98 -2.62 1.67 0.61
C GLY A 98 -3.27 2.59 -0.43
N ASP A 99 -4.18 3.42 0.03
CA ASP A 99 -4.88 4.41 -0.79
C ASP A 99 -5.24 5.64 0.06
N SER A 100 -6.05 6.55 -0.48
CA SER A 100 -6.47 7.75 0.25
C SER A 100 -7.32 7.43 1.49
N HIS A 101 -7.91 6.24 1.63
CA HIS A 101 -8.91 5.95 2.65
C HIS A 101 -8.29 5.60 4.00
N VAL A 102 -7.83 6.62 4.73
CA VAL A 102 -7.13 6.45 6.01
C VAL A 102 -8.05 5.98 7.14
N THR A 103 -9.23 6.58 7.28
CA THR A 103 -10.17 6.26 8.37
C THR A 103 -11.62 6.26 7.88
N GLY A 104 -12.44 5.36 8.41
CA GLY A 104 -13.87 5.24 8.11
C GLY A 104 -14.32 3.82 7.72
N GLU A 105 -15.63 3.66 7.61
CA GLU A 105 -16.24 2.36 7.28
C GLU A 105 -16.08 1.98 5.81
N ALA A 106 -16.06 0.68 5.55
CA ALA A 106 -16.19 0.14 4.21
C ALA A 106 -17.57 0.50 3.60
N GLY A 107 -17.62 0.68 2.29
CA GLY A 107 -18.85 1.01 1.58
C GLY A 107 -18.65 1.13 0.06
N PRO A 108 -19.66 1.61 -0.67
CA PRO A 108 -19.52 1.89 -2.10
C PRO A 108 -18.28 2.75 -2.39
N GLY A 109 -17.40 2.28 -3.27
CA GLY A 109 -16.13 2.93 -3.62
C GLY A 109 -14.97 2.71 -2.64
N HIS A 110 -15.22 2.10 -1.47
CA HIS A 110 -14.24 1.77 -0.43
C HIS A 110 -14.43 0.31 0.04
N PRO A 111 -13.82 -0.68 -0.63
CA PRO A 111 -14.09 -2.09 -0.38
C PRO A 111 -13.57 -2.61 0.98
N THR A 112 -12.73 -1.83 1.66
CA THR A 112 -12.19 -2.12 2.98
C THR A 112 -12.34 -0.90 3.88
N PRO A 113 -12.44 -1.07 5.21
CA PRO A 113 -12.40 0.06 6.14
C PRO A 113 -11.04 0.78 6.06
N GLY A 114 -10.99 1.98 6.62
CA GLY A 114 -9.81 2.83 6.61
C GLY A 114 -8.60 2.16 7.24
N TRP A 115 -7.46 2.23 6.54
CA TRP A 115 -6.27 1.43 6.84
C TRP A 115 -5.51 1.89 8.09
N TRP A 116 -5.84 3.04 8.67
CA TRP A 116 -5.22 3.56 9.91
C TRP A 116 -6.22 4.20 10.88
N SER A 117 -7.44 3.66 10.94
CA SER A 117 -8.53 4.19 11.79
C SER A 117 -8.20 4.22 13.29
N ASP A 118 -7.24 3.42 13.74
CA ASP A 118 -6.80 3.41 15.14
C ASP A 118 -5.89 4.59 15.52
N LEU A 119 -5.28 5.26 14.54
CA LEU A 119 -4.46 6.47 14.76
C LEU A 119 -5.13 7.77 14.30
N VAL A 120 -6.08 7.68 13.37
CA VAL A 120 -6.72 8.83 12.73
C VAL A 120 -8.24 8.75 12.91
N GLY A 121 -8.78 9.75 13.61
CA GLY A 121 -10.21 9.86 13.90
C GLY A 121 -10.46 10.58 15.23
N PRO A 122 -11.73 10.77 15.63
CA PRO A 122 -12.07 11.39 16.90
C PRO A 122 -11.38 10.65 18.06
N GLU A 123 -10.82 11.43 18.99
CA GLU A 123 -10.12 10.93 20.17
C GLU A 123 -8.89 10.06 19.89
N ARG A 124 -8.36 10.03 18.66
CA ARG A 124 -7.07 9.37 18.32
C ARG A 124 -5.88 10.34 18.42
N ALA A 125 -4.67 9.84 18.24
CA ALA A 125 -3.46 10.68 18.23
C ALA A 125 -3.55 11.79 17.18
N ILE A 126 -4.03 11.45 15.98
CA ILE A 126 -4.43 12.42 14.95
C ILE A 126 -5.94 12.61 15.06
N ASP A 127 -6.33 13.44 16.02
CA ASP A 127 -7.71 13.78 16.34
C ASP A 127 -8.33 14.66 15.25
N THR A 128 -9.30 14.12 14.50
CA THR A 128 -9.98 14.84 13.41
C THR A 128 -10.90 15.98 13.89
N GLU A 129 -11.17 16.07 15.20
CA GLU A 129 -11.82 17.24 15.80
C GLU A 129 -10.84 18.41 16.01
N ARG A 130 -9.53 18.17 15.86
CA ARG A 130 -8.46 19.17 16.04
C ARG A 130 -7.68 19.44 14.77
N TYR A 131 -7.44 18.40 13.98
CA TYR A 131 -6.59 18.44 12.80
C TYR A 131 -7.40 18.33 11.51
N PHE A 132 -6.91 19.02 10.48
CA PHE A 132 -7.38 18.84 9.11
C PHE A 132 -6.47 17.82 8.42
N VAL A 133 -6.95 16.59 8.33
CA VAL A 133 -6.19 15.48 7.75
C VAL A 133 -6.40 15.44 6.24
N VAL A 134 -5.31 15.29 5.49
CA VAL A 134 -5.29 15.11 4.04
C VAL A 134 -4.56 13.80 3.72
N ALA A 135 -5.16 12.99 2.85
CA ALA A 135 -4.50 11.80 2.31
C ALA A 135 -4.78 11.66 0.82
N ALA A 136 -3.73 11.69 0.02
CA ALA A 136 -3.83 11.43 -1.42
C ALA A 136 -3.53 9.96 -1.71
N ASN A 137 -4.26 9.38 -2.65
CA ASN A 137 -3.76 8.21 -3.36
C ASN A 137 -2.54 8.66 -4.18
N ILE A 138 -1.42 7.95 -4.05
CA ILE A 138 -0.15 8.32 -4.67
C ILE A 138 -0.27 8.49 -6.19
N LEU A 139 0.53 9.37 -6.78
CA LEU A 139 0.74 9.41 -8.23
C LEU A 139 1.24 8.03 -8.72
N GLY A 140 0.73 7.54 -9.84
CA GLY A 140 0.96 6.16 -10.29
C GLY A 140 0.06 5.12 -9.63
N GLY A 141 -0.69 5.50 -8.59
CA GLY A 141 -1.65 4.65 -7.88
C GLY A 141 -2.86 4.24 -8.73
N CYS A 142 -3.68 3.33 -8.19
CA CYS A 142 -4.85 2.77 -8.90
C CYS A 142 -6.20 3.04 -8.24
N GLN A 143 -6.23 3.90 -7.20
CA GLN A 143 -7.45 4.26 -6.47
C GLN A 143 -7.89 5.71 -6.77
N GLY A 144 -7.68 6.17 -8.01
CA GLY A 144 -8.28 7.40 -8.54
C GLY A 144 -7.28 8.45 -9.04
N SER A 145 -6.07 8.51 -8.48
CA SER A 145 -5.02 9.39 -9.01
C SER A 145 -4.53 8.88 -10.36
N THR A 146 -3.94 9.78 -11.16
CA THR A 146 -3.36 9.44 -12.45
C THR A 146 -2.31 8.35 -12.28
N GLY A 147 -2.54 7.22 -12.93
CA GLY A 147 -1.68 6.04 -12.95
C GLY A 147 -1.83 5.26 -14.26
N PRO A 148 -1.19 4.09 -14.40
CA PRO A 148 -1.19 3.31 -15.64
C PRO A 148 -2.58 2.92 -16.14
N SER A 149 -3.55 2.77 -15.23
CA SER A 149 -4.94 2.45 -15.56
C SER A 149 -5.78 3.66 -16.00
N SER A 150 -5.29 4.88 -15.77
CA SER A 150 -5.98 6.11 -16.13
C SER A 150 -6.00 6.31 -17.65
N THR A 151 -6.99 7.06 -18.14
CA THR A 151 -7.09 7.39 -19.58
C THR A 151 -6.05 8.43 -19.96
N ALA A 152 -5.22 8.12 -20.94
CA ALA A 152 -4.23 9.03 -21.51
C ALA A 152 -4.88 9.99 -22.54
N PRO A 153 -4.19 11.05 -22.99
CA PRO A 153 -4.74 12.02 -23.94
C PRO A 153 -5.22 11.45 -25.28
N ASP A 154 -4.73 10.27 -25.68
CA ASP A 154 -5.17 9.57 -26.89
C ASP A 154 -6.45 8.74 -26.69
N GLY A 155 -7.08 8.83 -25.52
CA GLY A 155 -8.34 8.14 -25.19
C GLY A 155 -8.19 6.68 -24.78
N ARG A 156 -6.95 6.16 -24.65
CA ARG A 156 -6.66 4.79 -24.21
C ARG A 156 -6.02 4.79 -22.82
N PRO A 157 -6.15 3.71 -22.01
CA PRO A 157 -5.40 3.59 -20.77
C PRO A 157 -3.91 3.80 -21.00
N TRP A 158 -3.20 4.46 -20.09
CA TRP A 158 -1.76 4.70 -20.22
C TRP A 158 -0.99 3.41 -20.49
N GLY A 159 -1.28 2.34 -19.74
CA GLY A 159 -0.70 1.02 -19.99
C GLY A 159 0.82 1.04 -19.90
N SER A 160 1.44 0.38 -20.86
CA SER A 160 2.90 0.31 -21.03
C SER A 160 3.60 1.66 -21.21
N ARG A 161 2.83 2.72 -21.53
CA ARG A 161 3.34 4.07 -21.83
C ARG A 161 3.43 4.97 -20.61
N PHE A 162 2.95 4.52 -19.44
CA PHE A 162 3.03 5.31 -18.23
C PHE A 162 4.50 5.47 -17.82
N PRO A 163 4.99 6.70 -17.52
CA PRO A 163 6.39 6.91 -17.19
C PRO A 163 6.74 6.28 -15.84
N TRP A 164 7.99 5.85 -15.69
CA TRP A 164 8.53 5.50 -14.39
C TRP A 164 8.58 6.74 -13.49
N LEU A 165 8.24 6.55 -12.21
CA LEU A 165 8.16 7.62 -11.23
C LEU A 165 9.20 7.42 -10.12
N THR A 166 9.68 8.52 -9.56
CA THR A 166 10.47 8.52 -8.33
C THR A 166 9.63 8.96 -7.13
N THR A 167 10.15 8.77 -5.92
CA THR A 167 9.52 9.30 -4.70
C THR A 167 9.36 10.83 -4.75
N ARG A 168 10.27 11.53 -5.45
CA ARG A 168 10.22 13.00 -5.61
C ARG A 168 9.06 13.43 -6.48
N ASP A 169 8.77 12.70 -7.55
CA ASP A 169 7.61 12.98 -8.41
C ASP A 169 6.29 12.88 -7.63
N ALA A 170 6.18 11.89 -6.74
CA ALA A 170 5.03 11.74 -5.85
C ALA A 170 4.91 12.92 -4.86
N VAL A 171 6.02 13.33 -4.25
CA VAL A 171 6.05 14.48 -3.31
C VAL A 171 5.72 15.79 -4.00
N GLU A 172 6.21 16.03 -5.22
CA GLU A 172 5.89 17.23 -5.99
C GLU A 172 4.40 17.27 -6.36
N ALA A 173 3.81 16.12 -6.74
CA ALA A 173 2.36 16.04 -6.97
C ALA A 173 1.57 16.37 -5.69
N GLU A 174 1.99 15.84 -4.54
CA GLU A 174 1.40 16.14 -3.23
C GLU A 174 1.57 17.62 -2.84
N ALA A 175 2.70 18.25 -3.19
CA ALA A 175 2.94 19.67 -2.94
C ALA A 175 1.98 20.56 -3.71
N ARG A 176 1.67 20.21 -4.96
CA ARG A 176 0.64 20.90 -5.76
C ARG A 176 -0.76 20.72 -5.18
N LEU A 177 -1.06 19.53 -4.64
CA LEU A 177 -2.31 19.33 -3.91
C LEU A 177 -2.35 20.23 -2.66
N ALA A 178 -1.27 20.31 -1.89
CA ALA A 178 -1.17 21.19 -0.73
C ALA A 178 -1.41 22.65 -1.11
N ASP A 179 -0.79 23.12 -2.19
CA ASP A 179 -0.97 24.50 -2.71
C ASP A 179 -2.42 24.78 -3.09
N ALA A 180 -3.07 23.85 -3.80
CA ALA A 180 -4.47 23.98 -4.20
C ALA A 180 -5.45 23.95 -3.01
N LEU A 181 -5.11 23.24 -1.94
CA LEU A 181 -5.84 23.27 -0.67
C LEU A 181 -5.48 24.48 0.19
N GLY A 182 -4.48 25.27 -0.23
CA GLY A 182 -4.02 26.46 0.45
C GLY A 182 -3.19 26.19 1.70
N ILE A 183 -2.55 25.03 1.79
CA ILE A 183 -1.70 24.60 2.90
C ILE A 183 -0.25 24.92 2.56
N GLU A 184 0.28 26.01 3.12
CA GLU A 184 1.69 26.39 2.93
C GLU A 184 2.63 25.50 3.76
N VAL A 185 2.24 25.19 4.99
CA VAL A 185 3.03 24.42 5.96
C VAL A 185 2.13 23.39 6.63
N PHE A 186 2.52 22.12 6.58
CA PHE A 186 1.86 21.07 7.35
C PHE A 186 2.28 21.14 8.83
N HIS A 187 1.29 20.98 9.71
CA HIS A 187 1.52 20.73 11.12
C HIS A 187 2.30 19.44 11.33
N LEU A 188 1.88 18.36 10.65
CA LEU A 188 2.52 17.05 10.67
C LEU A 188 2.51 16.47 9.25
N VAL A 189 3.66 15.95 8.81
CA VAL A 189 3.74 14.97 7.73
C VAL A 189 4.08 13.63 8.35
N ILE A 190 3.25 12.61 8.11
CA ILE A 190 3.45 11.26 8.65
C ILE A 190 3.28 10.23 7.54
N GLY A 191 4.17 9.24 7.55
CA GLY A 191 4.07 8.11 6.65
C GLY A 191 4.76 6.88 7.21
N ALA A 192 4.22 5.72 6.88
CA ALA A 192 4.80 4.44 7.23
C ALA A 192 5.28 3.68 6.00
N SER A 193 6.36 2.90 6.11
CA SER A 193 6.90 2.11 5.00
C SER A 193 7.27 3.00 3.80
N LEU A 194 6.74 2.70 2.61
CA LEU A 194 6.81 3.59 1.43
C LEU A 194 6.23 4.99 1.69
N GLY A 195 5.20 5.10 2.52
CA GLY A 195 4.70 6.40 2.98
C GLY A 195 5.77 7.18 3.74
N GLY A 196 6.63 6.47 4.49
CA GLY A 196 7.78 7.03 5.18
C GLY A 196 8.86 7.55 4.23
N HIS A 197 9.11 6.86 3.09
CA HIS A 197 9.99 7.38 2.03
C HIS A 197 9.50 8.74 1.51
N ARG A 198 8.19 8.86 1.26
CA ARG A 198 7.58 10.14 0.87
C ARG A 198 7.68 11.17 1.98
N ALA A 199 7.48 10.78 3.24
CA ALA A 199 7.57 11.69 4.39
C ALA A 199 8.98 12.28 4.57
N ILE A 200 10.03 11.46 4.52
CA ILE A 200 11.40 11.98 4.61
C ILE A 200 11.74 12.84 3.39
N GLU A 201 11.28 12.45 2.20
CA GLU A 201 11.49 13.24 0.99
C GLU A 201 10.81 14.63 1.06
N TRP A 202 9.64 14.73 1.69
CA TRP A 202 9.02 16.01 2.08
C TRP A 202 9.92 16.84 3.00
N GLY A 203 10.44 16.22 4.06
CA GLY A 203 11.31 16.87 5.04
C GLY A 203 12.62 17.40 4.46
N VAL A 204 13.13 16.76 3.40
CA VAL A 204 14.37 17.17 2.71
C VAL A 204 14.10 18.14 1.56
N THR A 205 13.06 17.91 0.75
CA THR A 205 12.77 18.71 -0.45
C THR A 205 12.07 20.03 -0.12
N HIS A 206 11.21 20.02 0.89
CA HIS A 206 10.43 21.19 1.33
C HIS A 206 10.57 21.42 2.84
N PRO A 207 11.80 21.59 3.37
CA PRO A 207 12.06 21.62 4.81
C PRO A 207 11.27 22.72 5.55
N GLN A 208 11.03 23.86 4.89
CA GLN A 208 10.23 24.97 5.42
C GLN A 208 8.71 24.71 5.47
N ARG A 209 8.23 23.65 4.81
CA ARG A 209 6.79 23.32 4.70
C ARG A 209 6.34 22.24 5.69
N VAL A 210 7.22 21.79 6.59
CA VAL A 210 6.93 20.72 7.54
C VAL A 210 7.35 21.16 8.94
N ARG A 211 6.39 21.27 9.88
CA ARG A 211 6.70 21.59 11.29
C ARG A 211 7.11 20.35 12.07
N ASN A 212 6.30 19.31 11.98
CA ASN A 212 6.56 18.01 12.60
C ASN A 212 6.61 16.93 11.52
N LEU A 213 7.54 15.99 11.68
CA LEU A 213 7.74 14.87 10.78
C LEU A 213 7.70 13.57 11.59
N ALA A 214 6.92 12.60 11.15
CA ALA A 214 6.90 11.26 11.73
C ALA A 214 7.21 10.20 10.67
N LEU A 215 8.33 9.50 10.87
CA LEU A 215 8.87 8.47 9.99
C LEU A 215 8.67 7.11 10.65
N VAL A 216 7.78 6.28 10.11
CA VAL A 216 7.39 5.02 10.76
C VAL A 216 7.82 3.83 9.90
N ALA A 217 8.58 2.90 10.46
CA ALA A 217 9.06 1.68 9.79
C ALA A 217 9.58 1.97 8.36
N THR A 218 10.56 2.87 8.25
CA THR A 218 11.07 3.38 6.96
C THR A 218 12.57 3.65 7.02
N GLY A 219 13.17 4.05 5.89
CA GLY A 219 14.60 4.34 5.78
C GLY A 219 14.90 5.57 4.91
N ALA A 220 16.16 6.03 4.95
CA ALA A 220 16.64 7.14 4.12
C ALA A 220 16.88 6.73 2.64
N SER A 221 17.04 5.43 2.39
CA SER A 221 17.19 4.86 1.06
C SER A 221 16.73 3.42 1.05
N THR A 222 16.47 2.89 -0.15
CA THR A 222 16.16 1.48 -0.34
C THR A 222 17.43 0.63 -0.36
N THR A 223 17.46 -0.41 0.46
CA THR A 223 18.63 -1.29 0.65
C THR A 223 18.69 -2.39 -0.42
N ALA A 224 19.86 -3.04 -0.54
CA ALA A 224 20.04 -4.15 -1.47
C ALA A 224 19.09 -5.35 -1.21
N ASP A 225 18.75 -5.64 0.04
CA ASP A 225 17.79 -6.71 0.37
C ASP A 225 16.38 -6.35 -0.11
N GLN A 226 15.96 -5.10 0.13
CA GLN A 226 14.68 -4.58 -0.36
C GLN A 226 14.63 -4.60 -1.90
N LEU A 227 15.71 -4.18 -2.58
CA LEU A 227 15.82 -4.26 -4.04
C LEU A 227 15.68 -5.69 -4.56
N ALA A 228 16.30 -6.68 -3.89
CA ALA A 228 16.18 -8.08 -4.28
C ALA A 228 14.74 -8.59 -4.18
N TRP A 229 14.04 -8.28 -3.09
CA TRP A 229 12.63 -8.64 -2.92
C TRP A 229 11.73 -7.95 -3.94
N CYS A 230 11.91 -6.64 -4.16
CA CYS A 230 11.15 -5.88 -5.15
C CYS A 230 11.37 -6.44 -6.57
N HIS A 231 12.61 -6.73 -6.96
CA HIS A 231 12.92 -7.29 -8.28
C HIS A 231 12.22 -8.63 -8.54
N LEU A 232 12.19 -9.53 -7.56
CA LEU A 232 11.47 -10.81 -7.70
C LEU A 232 9.96 -10.63 -7.84
N GLN A 233 9.39 -9.62 -7.18
CA GLN A 233 7.97 -9.27 -7.31
C GLN A 233 7.67 -8.71 -8.71
N GLU A 234 8.52 -7.84 -9.24
CA GLU A 234 8.39 -7.33 -10.61
C GLU A 234 8.46 -8.47 -11.64
N LEU A 235 9.46 -9.36 -11.50
CA LEU A 235 9.61 -10.53 -12.36
C LEU A 235 8.38 -11.44 -12.33
N ALA A 236 7.76 -11.62 -11.16
CA ALA A 236 6.53 -12.40 -11.05
C ALA A 236 5.39 -11.81 -11.91
N ILE A 237 5.26 -10.48 -11.95
CA ILE A 237 4.24 -9.80 -12.75
C ILE A 237 4.55 -9.86 -14.25
N VAL A 238 5.77 -9.50 -14.65
CA VAL A 238 6.12 -9.40 -16.08
C VAL A 238 6.23 -10.78 -16.76
N ALA A 239 6.47 -11.84 -15.98
CA ALA A 239 6.47 -13.22 -16.48
C ALA A 239 5.06 -13.81 -16.63
N ASP A 240 4.01 -13.12 -16.16
CA ASP A 240 2.64 -13.60 -16.32
C ASP A 240 2.24 -13.57 -17.82
N PRO A 241 1.75 -14.68 -18.40
CA PRO A 241 1.33 -14.73 -19.81
C PRO A 241 0.23 -13.73 -20.18
N PHE A 242 -0.50 -13.20 -19.18
CA PHE A 242 -1.55 -12.20 -19.37
C PHE A 242 -1.09 -10.77 -19.03
N PHE A 243 0.22 -10.53 -18.90
CA PHE A 243 0.77 -9.19 -18.73
C PHE A 243 0.62 -8.33 -19.99
N PHE A 244 0.70 -8.93 -21.19
CA PHE A 244 0.59 -8.20 -22.47
C PHE A 244 1.46 -6.93 -22.52
N ASP A 245 2.71 -7.03 -22.03
CA ASP A 245 3.67 -5.93 -21.92
C ASP A 245 3.14 -4.67 -21.22
N GLY A 246 2.15 -4.83 -20.32
CA GLY A 246 1.50 -3.74 -19.59
C GLY A 246 0.22 -3.21 -20.24
N ASP A 247 -0.17 -3.68 -21.42
CA ASP A 247 -1.37 -3.24 -22.16
C ASP A 247 -2.56 -4.19 -21.99
N TYR A 248 -2.63 -4.89 -20.85
CA TYR A 248 -3.71 -5.83 -20.52
C TYR A 248 -5.10 -5.20 -20.31
N TYR A 249 -5.22 -3.87 -20.24
CA TYR A 249 -6.49 -3.19 -19.94
C TYR A 249 -7.58 -3.36 -21.01
N SER A 250 -7.20 -3.63 -22.26
CA SER A 250 -8.12 -3.94 -23.37
C SER A 250 -8.53 -5.42 -23.45
N HIS A 251 -7.99 -6.27 -22.57
CA HIS A 251 -8.25 -7.69 -22.53
C HIS A 251 -9.27 -8.05 -21.44
N SER A 252 -9.90 -9.21 -21.56
CA SER A 252 -10.81 -9.75 -20.52
C SER A 252 -10.07 -10.35 -19.32
N VAL A 253 -8.75 -10.55 -19.45
CA VAL A 253 -7.84 -11.14 -18.45
C VAL A 253 -6.59 -10.27 -18.32
N GLY A 254 -5.96 -10.31 -17.15
CA GLY A 254 -4.72 -9.59 -16.85
C GLY A 254 -3.77 -10.45 -15.99
N PRO A 255 -2.62 -9.91 -15.58
CA PRO A 255 -1.53 -10.64 -14.91
C PRO A 255 -1.82 -10.94 -13.42
N VAL A 256 -2.99 -11.54 -13.16
CA VAL A 256 -3.54 -11.77 -11.81
C VAL A 256 -2.67 -12.74 -11.02
N ARG A 257 -2.09 -13.75 -11.68
CA ARG A 257 -1.25 -14.75 -11.01
C ARG A 257 0.09 -14.16 -10.64
N GLY A 258 0.68 -13.40 -11.55
CA GLY A 258 1.90 -12.64 -11.30
C GLY A 258 1.76 -11.65 -10.15
N LEU A 259 0.68 -10.86 -10.14
CA LEU A 259 0.39 -9.93 -9.04
C LEU A 259 0.11 -10.67 -7.72
N GLY A 260 -0.58 -11.81 -7.77
CA GLY A 260 -0.84 -12.65 -6.60
C GLY A 260 0.45 -13.19 -5.99
N LEU A 261 1.37 -13.69 -6.82
CA LEU A 261 2.68 -14.16 -6.39
C LEU A 261 3.55 -13.02 -5.85
N ALA A 262 3.58 -11.86 -6.53
CA ALA A 262 4.25 -10.67 -6.05
C ALA A 262 3.76 -10.27 -4.65
N ARG A 263 2.43 -10.27 -4.43
CA ARG A 263 1.86 -10.00 -3.11
C ARG A 263 2.25 -11.06 -2.10
N ALA A 264 2.21 -12.34 -2.44
CA ALA A 264 2.60 -13.41 -1.52
C ALA A 264 4.06 -13.27 -1.08
N LEU A 265 4.98 -12.98 -2.01
CA LEU A 265 6.39 -12.71 -1.72
C LEU A 265 6.54 -11.51 -0.79
N ALA A 266 5.93 -10.37 -1.12
CA ALA A 266 5.97 -9.18 -0.28
C ALA A 266 5.38 -9.43 1.11
N HIS A 267 4.31 -10.22 1.20
CA HIS A 267 3.66 -10.54 2.47
C HIS A 267 4.58 -11.38 3.37
N THR A 268 5.55 -12.11 2.83
CA THR A 268 6.58 -12.71 3.66
C THR A 268 7.43 -11.61 4.30
N THR A 269 7.92 -10.61 3.56
CA THR A 269 8.77 -9.55 4.12
C THR A 269 8.05 -8.68 5.16
N TYR A 270 6.71 -8.62 5.13
CA TYR A 270 5.92 -7.84 6.09
C TYR A 270 5.77 -8.49 7.48
N ARG A 271 5.99 -9.81 7.59
CA ARG A 271 5.86 -10.57 8.84
C ARG A 271 7.23 -10.96 9.38
N SER A 272 7.34 -11.26 10.67
CA SER A 272 8.57 -11.85 11.21
C SER A 272 8.57 -13.38 11.05
N ALA A 273 9.76 -13.98 11.01
CA ALA A 273 9.88 -15.44 10.98
C ALA A 273 9.29 -16.10 12.25
N ALA A 274 9.44 -15.45 13.42
CA ALA A 274 8.94 -15.95 14.69
C ALA A 274 7.40 -16.00 14.71
N GLU A 275 6.73 -14.94 14.23
CA GLU A 275 5.27 -14.93 14.16
C GLU A 275 4.72 -15.99 13.21
N LEU A 276 5.35 -16.20 12.05
CA LEU A 276 4.91 -17.23 11.12
C LEU A 276 5.02 -18.64 11.71
N ASP A 277 6.08 -18.94 12.47
CA ASP A 277 6.26 -20.24 13.12
C ASP A 277 5.28 -20.44 14.29
N GLU A 278 5.08 -19.42 15.13
CA GLU A 278 4.09 -19.45 16.22
C GLU A 278 2.67 -19.63 15.66
N ARG A 279 2.31 -18.81 14.66
CA ARG A 279 0.96 -18.75 14.10
C ARG A 279 0.61 -19.89 13.17
N PHE A 280 1.56 -20.52 12.48
CA PHE A 280 1.28 -21.60 11.53
C PHE A 280 2.11 -22.85 11.78
N GLY A 281 3.41 -22.69 12.04
CA GLY A 281 4.37 -23.78 12.13
C GLY A 281 4.23 -24.71 10.93
N ARG A 282 4.01 -26.01 11.19
CA ARG A 282 3.79 -27.03 10.16
C ARG A 282 2.35 -27.54 10.07
N ARG A 283 1.37 -26.76 10.55
CA ARG A 283 -0.05 -27.17 10.56
C ARG A 283 -0.61 -27.30 9.15
N HIS A 284 -1.34 -28.38 8.90
CA HIS A 284 -2.01 -28.64 7.63
C HIS A 284 -3.27 -27.79 7.49
N GLN A 285 -3.67 -27.49 6.25
CA GLN A 285 -4.91 -26.79 5.96
C GLN A 285 -6.10 -27.76 6.04
N GLY A 286 -6.75 -27.81 7.21
CA GLY A 286 -7.86 -28.75 7.44
C GLY A 286 -7.43 -30.20 7.24
N GLU A 287 -8.20 -30.94 6.44
CA GLU A 287 -7.93 -32.35 6.11
C GLU A 287 -7.01 -32.53 4.87
N GLU A 288 -6.44 -31.44 4.33
CA GLU A 288 -5.49 -31.54 3.22
C GLU A 288 -4.21 -32.27 3.66
N ASP A 289 -3.66 -33.14 2.80
CA ASP A 289 -2.39 -33.85 3.05
C ASP A 289 -1.25 -33.25 2.19
N PRO A 290 -0.31 -32.50 2.80
CA PRO A 290 0.85 -31.93 2.10
C PRO A 290 1.75 -32.98 1.43
N ALA A 291 1.78 -34.22 1.92
CA ALA A 291 2.61 -35.27 1.34
C ALA A 291 2.18 -35.67 -0.08
N VAL A 292 0.92 -35.39 -0.43
CA VAL A 292 0.34 -35.69 -1.76
C VAL A 292 -0.13 -34.43 -2.50
N GLY A 293 0.36 -33.26 -2.09
CA GLY A 293 0.12 -31.98 -2.77
C GLY A 293 -0.92 -31.07 -2.12
N GLY A 294 -1.45 -31.41 -0.93
CA GLY A 294 -2.22 -30.50 -0.10
C GLY A 294 -1.41 -29.31 0.42
N ARG A 295 -2.07 -28.41 1.15
CA ARG A 295 -1.46 -27.16 1.66
C ARG A 295 -1.21 -27.19 3.16
N TYR A 296 -0.18 -26.47 3.58
CA TYR A 296 -0.05 -25.95 4.95
C TYR A 296 -0.93 -24.71 5.17
N GLN A 297 -1.25 -24.40 6.42
CA GLN A 297 -2.02 -23.19 6.76
C GLN A 297 -1.33 -21.90 6.28
N VAL A 298 0.00 -21.85 6.30
CA VAL A 298 0.77 -20.69 5.81
C VAL A 298 0.60 -20.46 4.31
N GLU A 299 0.50 -21.53 3.50
CA GLU A 299 0.21 -21.42 2.07
C GLU A 299 -1.19 -20.81 1.86
N SER A 300 -2.21 -21.37 2.52
CA SER A 300 -3.58 -20.85 2.43
C SER A 300 -3.71 -19.41 2.94
N TYR A 301 -2.89 -19.02 3.91
CA TYR A 301 -2.83 -17.64 4.43
C TYR A 301 -2.28 -16.67 3.38
N LEU A 302 -1.17 -17.03 2.72
CA LEU A 302 -0.59 -16.22 1.66
C LEU A 302 -1.55 -16.10 0.46
N ASP A 303 -2.20 -17.20 0.08
CA ASP A 303 -3.23 -17.23 -0.97
C ASP A 303 -4.38 -16.27 -0.66
N TYR A 304 -4.87 -16.30 0.58
CA TYR A 304 -5.93 -15.41 1.03
C TYR A 304 -5.54 -13.93 0.91
N HIS A 305 -4.32 -13.57 1.35
CA HIS A 305 -3.83 -12.20 1.26
C HIS A 305 -3.56 -11.75 -0.18
N ALA A 306 -3.09 -12.64 -1.05
CA ALA A 306 -3.01 -12.39 -2.49
C ALA A 306 -4.40 -12.08 -3.06
N GLY A 307 -5.40 -12.93 -2.80
CA GLY A 307 -6.78 -12.73 -3.26
C GLY A 307 -7.39 -11.39 -2.81
N LYS A 308 -7.13 -10.96 -1.57
CA LYS A 308 -7.57 -9.66 -1.07
C LYS A 308 -6.96 -8.49 -1.85
N LEU A 309 -5.68 -8.56 -2.21
CA LEU A 309 -5.05 -7.50 -3.00
C LEU A 309 -5.60 -7.49 -4.43
N LEU A 310 -5.71 -8.65 -5.08
CA LEU A 310 -6.18 -8.79 -6.46
C LEU A 310 -7.56 -8.19 -6.70
N ALA A 311 -8.41 -8.14 -5.67
CA ALA A 311 -9.73 -7.53 -5.77
C ALA A 311 -9.71 -6.00 -5.94
N ARG A 312 -8.64 -5.32 -5.52
CA ARG A 312 -8.59 -3.85 -5.37
C ARG A 312 -7.31 -3.18 -5.87
N PHE A 313 -6.41 -3.92 -6.51
CA PHE A 313 -5.12 -3.39 -6.92
C PHE A 313 -4.78 -3.74 -8.37
N ASP A 314 -3.91 -2.93 -8.97
CA ASP A 314 -3.51 -3.03 -10.36
C ASP A 314 -2.03 -3.42 -10.48
N ALA A 315 -1.71 -4.26 -11.46
CA ALA A 315 -0.37 -4.80 -11.61
C ALA A 315 0.65 -3.76 -12.12
N ASN A 316 0.28 -2.92 -13.10
CA ASN A 316 1.15 -1.83 -13.55
C ASN A 316 1.34 -0.78 -12.45
N THR A 317 0.30 -0.43 -11.69
CA THR A 317 0.49 0.40 -10.48
C THR A 317 1.45 -0.24 -9.50
N TYR A 318 1.35 -1.56 -9.28
CA TYR A 318 2.31 -2.26 -8.42
C TYR A 318 3.74 -2.10 -8.92
N LEU A 319 3.98 -2.22 -10.23
CA LEU A 319 5.30 -1.98 -10.84
C LEU A 319 5.76 -0.53 -10.65
N ILE A 320 4.92 0.46 -10.96
CA ILE A 320 5.27 1.89 -10.84
C ILE A 320 5.61 2.27 -9.39
N VAL A 321 4.77 1.89 -8.43
CA VAL A 321 4.97 2.27 -7.04
C VAL A 321 6.13 1.47 -6.42
N THR A 322 6.32 0.21 -6.81
CA THR A 322 7.51 -0.58 -6.43
C THR A 322 8.79 0.05 -6.99
N HIS A 323 8.78 0.49 -8.25
CA HIS A 323 9.93 1.15 -8.85
C HIS A 323 10.27 2.45 -8.12
N SER A 324 9.28 3.27 -7.79
CA SER A 324 9.48 4.47 -6.95
C SER A 324 10.12 4.13 -5.61
N MET A 325 9.76 3.00 -4.99
CA MET A 325 10.45 2.49 -3.80
C MET A 325 11.90 2.13 -4.14
N MET A 326 12.13 1.33 -5.17
CA MET A 326 13.47 0.86 -5.54
C MET A 326 14.46 2.00 -5.79
N VAL A 327 14.03 3.07 -6.44
CA VAL A 327 14.90 4.23 -6.74
C VAL A 327 14.98 5.26 -5.62
N HIS A 328 14.35 5.01 -4.47
CA HIS A 328 14.39 5.94 -3.35
C HIS A 328 15.78 6.01 -2.71
N ASP A 329 16.36 7.21 -2.73
CA ASP A 329 17.55 7.59 -1.97
C ASP A 329 17.49 9.11 -1.72
N VAL A 330 17.31 9.51 -0.47
CA VAL A 330 17.23 10.93 -0.10
C VAL A 330 18.54 11.67 -0.37
N GLY A 331 19.68 10.98 -0.47
CA GLY A 331 21.00 11.56 -0.70
C GLY A 331 21.35 11.82 -2.16
N THR A 332 20.63 11.21 -3.11
CA THR A 332 20.93 11.33 -4.55
C THR A 332 20.84 12.78 -5.01
N GLY A 333 21.93 13.30 -5.59
CA GLY A 333 22.00 14.71 -6.02
C GLY A 333 22.13 15.75 -4.89
N ARG A 334 22.28 15.31 -3.64
CA ARG A 334 22.34 16.18 -2.44
C ARG A 334 23.62 16.04 -1.61
N GLY A 335 24.64 15.39 -2.16
CA GLY A 335 25.92 15.18 -1.47
C GLY A 335 25.95 13.96 -0.54
N GLY A 336 24.96 13.06 -0.66
CA GLY A 336 24.85 11.85 0.15
C GLY A 336 23.78 11.95 1.23
N ILE A 337 23.45 10.80 1.83
CA ILE A 337 22.36 10.66 2.81
C ILE A 337 22.57 11.58 4.01
N GLU A 338 23.77 11.60 4.61
CA GLU A 338 24.09 12.44 5.77
C GLU A 338 23.82 13.93 5.50
N ALA A 339 24.28 14.44 4.35
CA ALA A 339 24.09 15.83 3.97
C ALA A 339 22.61 16.17 3.74
N ALA A 340 21.84 15.24 3.16
CA ALA A 340 20.40 15.41 2.94
C ALA A 340 19.60 15.38 4.25
N LEU A 341 19.87 14.42 5.14
CA LEU A 341 19.18 14.33 6.43
C LEU A 341 19.46 15.55 7.31
N ALA A 342 20.67 16.10 7.26
CA ALA A 342 21.05 17.30 7.99
C ALA A 342 20.27 18.57 7.56
N THR A 343 19.59 18.57 6.40
CA THR A 343 18.77 19.71 5.96
C THR A 343 17.35 19.72 6.51
N VAL A 344 16.91 18.63 7.15
CA VAL A 344 15.58 18.53 7.74
C VAL A 344 15.45 19.54 8.89
N GLN A 345 14.45 20.43 8.79
CA GLN A 345 14.17 21.45 9.82
C GLN A 345 13.03 21.06 10.75
N ALA A 346 12.20 20.09 10.34
CA ALA A 346 11.05 19.64 11.11
C ALA A 346 11.51 18.97 12.41
N ARG A 347 10.75 19.20 13.48
CA ARG A 347 10.85 18.37 14.67
C ARG A 347 10.47 16.94 14.27
N THR A 348 11.37 15.98 14.48
CA THR A 348 11.24 14.65 13.87
C THR A 348 11.11 13.54 14.91
N LEU A 349 10.14 12.66 14.67
CA LEU A 349 9.96 11.37 15.33
C LEU A 349 10.30 10.25 14.32
N VAL A 350 11.14 9.31 14.74
CA VAL A 350 11.44 8.08 14.01
C VAL A 350 10.93 6.91 14.84
N VAL A 351 10.11 6.04 14.25
CA VAL A 351 9.56 4.86 14.93
C VAL A 351 9.92 3.60 14.16
N ASP A 352 10.62 2.66 14.79
CA ASP A 352 10.88 1.32 14.24
C ASP A 352 10.07 0.23 14.94
N VAL A 353 10.01 -0.95 14.32
CA VAL A 353 9.51 -2.17 14.94
C VAL A 353 10.69 -3.12 15.14
N ASP A 354 10.87 -3.63 16.35
CA ASP A 354 12.05 -4.43 16.74
C ASP A 354 12.23 -5.72 15.91
N SER A 355 11.13 -6.32 15.44
CA SER A 355 11.12 -7.51 14.60
C SER A 355 10.99 -7.23 13.10
N ASP A 356 11.03 -5.97 12.67
CA ASP A 356 10.95 -5.62 11.26
C ASP A 356 12.12 -6.25 10.49
N ARG A 357 11.79 -6.91 9.37
CA ARG A 357 12.75 -7.54 8.48
C ARG A 357 12.76 -6.95 7.08
N LEU A 358 11.87 -6.00 6.80
CA LEU A 358 11.86 -5.22 5.56
C LEU A 358 12.57 -3.89 5.78
N PHE A 359 12.17 -3.14 6.80
CA PHE A 359 12.80 -1.90 7.22
C PHE A 359 13.48 -2.10 8.56
N LEU A 360 14.75 -2.49 8.52
CA LEU A 360 15.46 -2.92 9.73
C LEU A 360 15.59 -1.76 10.74
N PRO A 361 15.63 -2.04 12.06
CA PRO A 361 15.92 -1.03 13.08
C PRO A 361 17.15 -0.16 12.80
N ALA A 362 18.16 -0.71 12.12
CA ALA A 362 19.35 0.03 11.71
C ALA A 362 19.05 1.19 10.73
N GLN A 363 18.00 1.11 9.91
CA GLN A 363 17.60 2.22 9.03
C GLN A 363 16.95 3.36 9.82
N ALA A 364 16.22 3.04 10.90
CA ALA A 364 15.71 4.05 11.82
C ALA A 364 16.83 4.69 12.64
N GLU A 365 17.88 3.94 12.98
CA GLU A 365 19.11 4.48 13.59
C GLU A 365 19.82 5.47 12.67
N GLU A 366 19.95 5.15 11.38
CA GLU A 366 20.51 6.06 10.37
C GLU A 366 19.69 7.35 10.27
N LEU A 367 18.36 7.25 10.18
CA LEU A 367 17.47 8.41 10.14
C LEU A 367 17.61 9.27 11.41
N ALA A 368 17.52 8.67 12.59
CA ALA A 368 17.59 9.39 13.86
C ALA A 368 18.98 10.01 14.11
N GLY A 369 20.05 9.36 13.64
CA GLY A 369 21.42 9.88 13.74
C GLY A 369 21.72 10.99 12.73
N GLY A 370 21.10 10.96 11.54
CA GLY A 370 21.31 11.96 10.50
C GLY A 370 20.45 13.20 10.62
N ILE A 371 19.28 13.12 11.27
CA ILE A 371 18.33 14.23 11.41
C ILE A 371 18.58 14.99 12.73
N PRO A 372 18.87 16.30 12.69
CA PRO A 372 19.13 17.08 13.89
C PRO A 372 17.97 17.06 14.90
N GLY A 373 18.24 16.57 16.12
CA GLY A 373 17.26 16.56 17.20
C GLY A 373 16.12 15.55 17.03
N ALA A 374 16.25 14.57 16.13
CA ALA A 374 15.26 13.50 15.99
C ALA A 374 15.15 12.66 17.27
N ARG A 375 13.91 12.32 17.63
CA ARG A 375 13.59 11.35 18.68
C ARG A 375 13.34 10.01 18.02
N ARG A 376 13.95 8.94 18.53
CA ARG A 376 13.65 7.56 18.12
C ARG A 376 12.83 6.86 19.20
N GLU A 377 11.82 6.11 18.77
CA GLU A 377 11.02 5.20 19.61
C GLU A 377 10.90 3.84 18.91
N THR A 378 10.68 2.78 19.67
CA THR A 378 10.59 1.41 19.12
C THR A 378 9.31 0.73 19.59
N ILE A 379 8.54 0.23 18.64
CA ILE A 379 7.40 -0.66 18.88
C ILE A 379 7.95 -2.07 19.09
N THR A 380 7.57 -2.70 20.20
CA THR A 380 7.87 -4.12 20.44
C THR A 380 6.75 -4.96 19.86
N SER A 381 7.04 -5.79 18.86
CA SER A 381 6.03 -6.64 18.22
C SER A 381 6.65 -7.92 17.66
N LEU A 382 5.89 -9.02 17.63
CA LEU A 382 6.26 -10.19 16.82
C LEU A 382 5.83 -10.04 15.36
N HIS A 383 5.00 -9.05 15.02
CA HIS A 383 4.32 -8.98 13.74
C HIS A 383 5.19 -8.48 12.57
N GLY A 384 6.48 -8.26 12.77
CA GLY A 384 7.39 -7.75 11.75
C GLY A 384 7.04 -6.33 11.34
N HIS A 385 7.27 -6.02 10.06
CA HIS A 385 6.94 -4.72 9.48
C HIS A 385 5.49 -4.29 9.76
N ASP A 386 4.52 -5.21 9.70
CA ASP A 386 3.11 -4.90 9.98
C ASP A 386 2.84 -4.49 11.45
N GLY A 387 3.84 -4.54 12.34
CA GLY A 387 3.74 -4.06 13.71
C GLY A 387 3.26 -2.60 13.83
N PHE A 388 3.59 -1.72 12.88
CA PHE A 388 3.10 -0.33 12.90
C PHE A 388 1.58 -0.20 12.65
N LEU A 389 0.97 -1.21 12.02
CA LEU A 389 -0.48 -1.28 11.81
C LEU A 389 -1.17 -2.02 12.95
N ILE A 390 -0.52 -3.04 13.52
CA ILE A 390 -1.12 -3.96 14.49
C ILE A 390 -0.99 -3.46 15.93
N GLU A 391 0.17 -2.91 16.30
CA GLU A 391 0.43 -2.39 17.64
C GLU A 391 -0.08 -0.95 17.80
N ALA A 392 -1.33 -0.72 17.41
CA ALA A 392 -1.89 0.62 17.29
C ALA A 392 -1.89 1.41 18.61
N GLU A 393 -2.03 0.74 19.76
CA GLU A 393 -1.98 1.40 21.08
C GLU A 393 -0.58 1.95 21.40
N GLN A 394 0.48 1.20 21.06
CA GLN A 394 1.86 1.68 21.23
C GLN A 394 2.10 2.89 20.33
N MET A 395 1.69 2.80 19.06
CA MET A 395 1.87 3.87 18.09
C MET A 395 1.03 5.13 18.42
N ASP A 396 -0.21 4.98 18.89
CA ASP A 396 -1.07 6.08 19.35
C ASP A 396 -0.43 6.80 20.54
N THR A 397 0.07 6.05 21.52
CA THR A 397 0.76 6.60 22.70
C THR A 397 2.02 7.39 22.29
N ILE A 398 2.89 6.77 21.48
CA ILE A 398 4.13 7.42 20.99
C ILE A 398 3.80 8.72 20.25
N LEU A 399 2.80 8.69 19.37
CA LEU A 399 2.44 9.85 18.56
C LEU A 399 1.80 10.96 19.40
N ARG A 400 0.98 10.64 20.39
CA ARG A 400 0.44 11.64 21.33
C ARG A 400 1.54 12.33 22.13
N ASP A 401 2.46 11.56 22.69
CA ASP A 401 3.58 12.10 23.46
C ASP A 401 4.45 13.03 22.59
N PHE A 402 4.63 12.65 21.32
CA PHE A 402 5.30 13.51 20.36
C PHE A 402 4.50 14.78 20.07
N LEU A 403 3.21 14.70 19.75
CA LEU A 403 2.39 15.86 19.40
C LEU A 403 2.11 16.79 20.59
N ALA A 404 2.12 16.29 21.83
CA ALA A 404 1.97 17.11 23.03
C ALA A 404 3.14 18.08 23.26
N GLY A 405 4.32 17.77 22.70
CA GLY A 405 5.50 18.63 22.75
C GLY A 405 5.72 19.48 21.48
N ALA A 406 4.73 19.53 20.57
CA ALA A 406 4.80 20.19 19.27
C ALA A 406 4.31 21.65 19.27
#